data_AF-A0A564Q7S4-F1
#
_entry.id   AF-A0A564Q7S4-F1
#
_cell.length_a   1.000
_cell.length_b   1.000
_cell.length_c   1.000
_cell.angle_alpha   90.00
_cell.angle_beta   90.00
_cell.angle_gamma   90.00
#
_symmetry.space_group_name_H-M   'P 1'
#
loop_
_entity.id
_entity.type
_entity.pdbx_description
1 polymer ?
#
loop_
_entity_poly.entity_id
_entity_poly.type
_entity_poly.pdbx_seq_one_letter_code
_entity_poly.pdbx_strand_id
1 'polypeptide(L)'
;MNNPDKLEELKEKIAEEEKILIAFSGGVDSGLLLKVAKDVIGEGAFSVILDAEVMPRSELKDAESFVKNLHIGYDIVKFPILEDKNFIRNPLNRCYICKKVSSNILKKIALGREINRVAEGVNLSDLSDYRPGIKACKEEGIWHPFVDVEIEKADIRRISKDLGLPFWDKPSSACLASRIPYGEKITREKLLMIEKAEEFLKGEGFKVVRVRAHGRIARIEVLKDEIENIFGLKGGIVRELKRIGFKYVTLDLEGYRSGKIDEVL
;
A
#
# COMPACT_ATOMS: atom_id res chain seq x y z
N MET A 1 7.11 14.00 -32.46
CA MET A 1 6.69 14.96 -31.42
C MET A 1 7.31 14.46 -30.14
N ASN A 2 8.33 15.13 -29.64
CA ASN A 2 9.01 14.73 -28.41
C ASN A 2 8.02 14.91 -27.27
N ASN A 3 7.57 13.82 -26.68
CA ASN A 3 6.88 13.89 -25.40
C ASN A 3 7.86 14.58 -24.45
N PRO A 4 7.49 15.69 -23.80
CA PRO A 4 8.32 16.24 -22.74
C PRO A 4 8.61 15.15 -21.71
N ASP A 5 9.82 15.16 -21.14
CA ASP A 5 10.20 14.16 -20.15
C ASP A 5 9.34 14.39 -18.91
N LYS A 6 8.30 13.56 -18.73
CA LYS A 6 7.34 13.66 -17.61
C LYS A 6 8.05 13.73 -16.25
N LEU A 7 9.25 13.16 -16.13
CA LEU A 7 10.06 13.27 -14.92
C LEU A 7 10.58 14.70 -14.71
N GLU A 8 11.00 15.40 -15.75
CA GLU A 8 11.42 16.80 -15.65
C GLU A 8 10.24 17.71 -15.30
N GLU A 9 9.07 17.52 -15.92
CA GLU A 9 7.86 18.27 -15.53
C GLU A 9 7.48 18.02 -14.06
N LEU A 10 7.60 16.78 -13.59
CA LEU A 10 7.39 16.45 -12.18
C LEU A 10 8.38 17.20 -11.27
N LYS A 11 9.66 17.25 -11.66
CA LYS A 11 10.69 17.96 -10.90
C LYS A 11 10.41 19.46 -10.87
N GLU A 12 10.02 20.06 -11.99
CA GLU A 12 9.61 21.47 -12.07
C GLU A 12 8.46 21.76 -11.11
N LYS A 13 7.41 20.93 -11.13
CA LYS A 13 6.27 21.06 -10.21
C LYS A 13 6.66 20.96 -8.73
N ILE A 14 7.57 20.04 -8.40
CA ILE A 14 8.07 19.87 -7.04
C ILE A 14 8.95 21.06 -6.62
N ALA A 15 9.73 21.63 -7.54
CA ALA A 15 10.60 22.79 -7.28
C ALA A 15 9.83 24.09 -6.98
N GLU A 16 8.57 24.18 -7.40
CA GLU A 16 7.66 25.29 -7.02
C GLU A 16 7.34 25.31 -5.52
N GLU A 17 7.55 24.21 -4.80
CA GLU A 17 7.22 24.07 -3.37
C GLU A 17 8.47 24.15 -2.49
N GLU A 18 8.45 24.97 -1.44
CA GLU A 18 9.56 25.03 -0.47
C GLU A 18 9.60 23.80 0.45
N LYS A 19 8.43 23.27 0.82
CA LYS A 19 8.28 22.12 1.71
C LYS A 19 7.10 21.24 1.29
N ILE A 20 7.31 19.93 1.25
CA ILE A 20 6.28 18.94 0.93
C ILE A 20 6.29 17.82 1.97
N LEU A 21 5.12 17.47 2.49
CA LEU A 21 4.90 16.26 3.27
C LEU A 21 4.38 15.16 2.35
N ILE A 22 5.10 14.06 2.25
CA ILE A 22 4.74 12.92 1.40
C ILE A 22 4.24 11.78 2.29
N ALA A 23 3.03 11.30 2.03
CA ALA A 23 2.54 10.09 2.70
C ALA A 23 3.19 8.87 2.06
N PHE A 24 4.08 8.20 2.80
CA PHE A 24 4.87 7.10 2.31
C PHE A 24 4.33 5.76 2.80
N SER A 25 4.02 4.87 1.85
CA SER A 25 3.41 3.55 2.11
C SER A 25 4.38 2.39 1.94
N GLY A 26 5.65 2.62 1.57
CA GLY A 26 6.60 1.56 1.23
C GLY A 26 6.41 0.95 -0.17
N GLY A 27 5.50 1.50 -0.98
CA GLY A 27 5.25 1.08 -2.35
C GLY A 27 6.11 1.83 -3.37
N VAL A 28 6.15 1.31 -4.61
CA VAL A 28 6.93 1.90 -5.70
C VAL A 28 6.49 3.34 -6.04
N ASP A 29 5.19 3.62 -6.03
CA ASP A 29 4.67 4.94 -6.42
C ASP A 29 5.05 6.01 -5.39
N SER A 30 4.75 5.76 -4.11
CA SER A 30 5.09 6.69 -3.03
C SER A 30 6.61 6.78 -2.80
N GLY A 31 7.35 5.70 -3.06
CA GLY A 31 8.81 5.68 -3.00
C GLY A 31 9.48 6.50 -4.10
N LEU A 32 8.98 6.43 -5.34
CA LEU A 32 9.45 7.27 -6.43
C LEU A 32 9.18 8.75 -6.13
N LEU A 33 7.96 9.09 -5.70
CA LEU A 33 7.61 10.48 -5.39
C LEU A 33 8.53 11.04 -4.30
N LEU A 34 8.77 10.25 -3.24
CA LEU A 34 9.67 10.63 -2.15
C LEU A 34 11.11 10.83 -2.62
N LYS A 35 11.61 9.93 -3.50
CA LYS A 35 12.95 10.06 -4.07
C LYS A 35 13.10 11.33 -4.89
N VAL A 36 12.16 11.60 -5.80
CA VAL A 36 12.19 12.80 -6.65
C VAL A 36 12.12 14.06 -5.79
N ALA A 37 11.23 14.09 -4.79
CA ALA A 37 11.16 15.23 -3.87
C ALA A 37 12.46 15.44 -3.09
N LYS A 38 13.10 14.38 -2.58
CA LYS A 38 14.42 14.49 -1.93
C LYS A 38 15.47 15.07 -2.87
N ASP A 39 15.47 14.63 -4.13
CA ASP A 39 16.46 15.07 -5.12
C ASP A 39 16.29 16.53 -5.53
N VAL A 40 15.04 17.03 -5.57
CA VAL A 40 14.72 18.39 -6.03
C VAL A 40 14.80 19.42 -4.90
N ILE A 41 14.19 19.15 -3.75
CA ILE A 41 14.04 20.13 -2.65
C ILE A 41 14.79 19.74 -1.37
N GLY A 42 15.53 18.63 -1.37
CA GLY A 42 16.42 18.25 -0.27
C GLY A 42 15.68 18.09 1.06
N GLU A 43 16.03 18.93 2.04
CA GLU A 43 15.41 18.96 3.38
C GLU A 43 13.98 19.52 3.38
N GLY A 44 13.52 20.13 2.28
CA GLY A 44 12.12 20.52 2.10
C GLY A 44 11.17 19.31 1.98
N ALA A 45 11.69 18.13 1.63
CA ALA A 45 10.90 16.92 1.56
C ALA A 45 10.84 16.21 2.93
N PHE A 46 9.62 15.92 3.40
CA PHE A 46 9.39 15.22 4.67
C PHE A 46 8.45 14.03 4.46
N SER A 47 8.78 12.88 5.03
CA SER A 47 7.97 11.65 4.89
C SER A 47 7.13 11.38 6.13
N VAL A 48 5.88 10.97 5.96
CA VAL A 48 5.08 10.36 7.05
C VAL A 48 4.69 8.95 6.67
N ILE A 49 5.01 7.99 7.52
CA ILE A 49 4.56 6.61 7.43
C ILE A 49 3.45 6.42 8.47
N LEU A 50 2.26 6.02 8.02
CA LEU A 50 1.13 5.75 8.90
C LEU A 50 1.13 4.29 9.36
N ASP A 51 1.47 4.08 10.62
CA ASP A 51 1.50 2.76 11.23
C ASP A 51 0.09 2.32 11.68
N ALA A 52 -0.49 1.37 10.94
CA ALA A 52 -1.76 0.72 11.29
C ALA A 52 -1.67 -0.80 11.15
N GLU A 53 -2.47 -1.54 11.90
CA GLU A 53 -2.52 -3.02 11.86
C GLU A 53 -2.96 -3.59 10.50
N VAL A 54 -3.49 -2.74 9.62
CA VAL A 54 -3.84 -3.13 8.24
C VAL A 54 -2.63 -3.13 7.30
N MET A 55 -1.49 -2.60 7.74
CA MET A 55 -0.19 -2.65 7.08
C MET A 55 0.67 -3.76 7.71
N PRO A 56 1.21 -4.70 6.91
CA PRO A 56 2.15 -5.70 7.42
C PRO A 56 3.37 -5.06 8.11
N ARG A 57 3.82 -5.65 9.21
CA ARG A 57 5.00 -5.22 9.98
C ARG A 57 6.27 -5.29 9.14
N SER A 58 6.37 -6.30 8.26
CA SER A 58 7.45 -6.41 7.28
C SER A 58 7.49 -5.21 6.34
N GLU A 59 6.33 -4.72 5.87
CA GLU A 59 6.28 -3.52 5.02
C GLU A 59 6.61 -2.23 5.77
N LEU A 60 6.20 -2.12 7.04
CA LEU A 60 6.58 -0.97 7.87
C LEU A 60 8.10 -0.92 8.05
N LYS A 61 8.73 -2.06 8.31
CA LYS A 61 10.20 -2.18 8.42
C LYS A 61 10.89 -1.81 7.10
N ASP A 62 10.40 -2.32 5.97
CA ASP A 62 10.94 -1.97 4.65
C ASP A 62 10.85 -0.46 4.39
N ALA A 63 9.69 0.14 4.68
CA ALA A 63 9.45 1.57 4.50
C ALA A 63 10.38 2.40 5.39
N GLU A 64 10.50 2.05 6.67
CA GLU A 64 11.42 2.71 7.60
C GLU A 64 12.88 2.60 7.12
N SER A 65 13.30 1.41 6.67
CA SER A 65 14.66 1.23 6.16
C SER A 65 14.91 2.09 4.91
N PHE A 66 13.93 2.22 4.02
CA PHE A 66 14.06 3.05 2.83
C PHE A 66 14.26 4.53 3.16
N VAL A 67 13.41 5.10 4.03
CA VAL A 67 13.53 6.53 4.39
C VAL A 67 14.82 6.83 5.14
N LYS A 68 15.30 5.90 5.98
CA LYS A 68 16.62 6.01 6.63
C LYS A 68 17.74 6.05 5.59
N ASN A 69 17.74 5.13 4.62
CA ASN A 69 18.76 5.07 3.57
C ASN A 69 18.72 6.30 2.64
N LEU A 70 17.54 6.89 2.45
CA LEU A 70 17.37 8.11 1.68
C LEU A 70 17.84 9.38 2.43
N HIS A 71 18.13 9.27 3.73
CA HIS A 71 18.52 10.41 4.59
C HIS A 71 17.51 11.56 4.50
N ILE A 72 16.22 11.23 4.60
CA ILE A 72 15.12 12.20 4.58
C ILE A 72 14.51 12.32 5.98
N GLY A 73 14.05 13.52 6.35
CA GLY A 73 13.27 13.69 7.58
C GLY A 73 11.97 12.88 7.50
N TYR A 74 11.65 12.12 8.56
CA TYR A 74 10.43 11.33 8.58
C TYR A 74 9.84 11.13 9.98
N ASP A 75 8.53 10.89 10.03
CA ASP A 75 7.82 10.41 11.22
C ASP A 75 7.12 9.08 10.92
N ILE A 76 7.13 8.17 11.89
CA ILE A 76 6.21 7.02 11.94
C ILE A 76 5.10 7.37 12.92
N VAL A 77 3.89 7.53 12.41
CA VAL A 77 2.74 7.97 13.21
C VAL A 77 1.72 6.86 13.33
N LYS A 78 1.31 6.57 14.57
CA LYS A 78 0.25 5.61 14.83
C LYS A 78 -1.05 6.07 14.16
N PHE A 79 -1.63 5.20 13.36
CA PHE A 79 -2.87 5.42 12.64
C PHE A 79 -3.97 4.48 13.20
N PRO A 80 -4.83 4.98 14.12
CA PRO A 80 -5.78 4.16 14.87
C PRO A 80 -7.04 3.81 14.05
N ILE A 81 -6.87 3.35 12.80
CA ILE A 81 -8.01 3.12 11.89
C ILE A 81 -8.99 2.04 12.38
N LEU A 82 -8.52 1.12 13.25
CA LEU A 82 -9.38 0.11 13.88
C LEU A 82 -10.31 0.66 14.97
N GLU A 83 -10.11 1.91 15.41
CA GLU A 83 -11.03 2.59 16.34
C GLU A 83 -12.22 3.22 15.60
N ASP A 84 -12.13 3.40 14.28
CA ASP A 84 -13.21 3.93 13.45
C ASP A 84 -14.28 2.85 13.19
N LYS A 85 -15.47 3.05 13.79
CA LYS A 85 -16.61 2.13 13.69
C LYS A 85 -17.11 1.95 12.25
N ASN A 86 -16.94 2.94 11.38
CA ASN A 86 -17.36 2.87 9.98
C ASN A 86 -16.36 2.06 9.17
N PHE A 87 -15.06 2.19 9.45
CA PHE A 87 -14.02 1.39 8.80
C PHE A 87 -14.13 -0.10 9.17
N ILE A 88 -14.23 -0.42 10.47
CA ILE A 88 -14.19 -1.82 10.92
C ILE A 88 -15.39 -2.65 10.46
N ARG A 89 -16.49 -2.01 10.03
CA ARG A 89 -17.63 -2.70 9.39
C ARG A 89 -17.32 -3.21 7.98
N ASN A 90 -16.16 -2.87 7.44
CA ASN A 90 -15.67 -3.24 6.11
C ASN A 90 -16.69 -2.95 4.99
N PRO A 91 -17.26 -1.74 4.92
CA PRO A 91 -18.18 -1.40 3.83
C PRO A 91 -17.44 -1.31 2.50
N LEU A 92 -18.18 -1.30 1.38
CA LEU A 92 -17.60 -1.16 0.04
C LEU A 92 -16.73 0.10 -0.09
N ASN A 93 -17.09 1.17 0.61
CA ASN A 93 -16.35 2.44 0.65
C ASN A 93 -15.29 2.51 1.76
N ARG A 94 -14.79 1.39 2.32
CA ARG A 94 -13.78 1.42 3.41
C ARG A 94 -12.54 2.25 3.06
N CYS A 95 -12.13 2.23 1.79
CA CYS A 95 -10.94 2.94 1.32
C CYS A 95 -11.16 4.46 1.35
N TYR A 96 -12.38 4.93 1.07
CA TYR A 96 -12.76 6.34 1.25
C TYR A 96 -12.63 6.74 2.72
N ILE A 97 -13.23 5.96 3.63
CA ILE A 97 -13.18 6.22 5.08
C ILE A 97 -11.73 6.27 5.56
N CYS A 98 -10.93 5.25 5.23
CA CYS A 98 -9.52 5.18 5.57
C CYS A 98 -8.74 6.41 5.09
N LYS A 99 -8.97 6.84 3.84
CA LYS A 99 -8.29 8.00 3.26
C LYS A 99 -8.73 9.33 3.84
N LYS A 100 -10.00 9.49 4.23
CA LYS A 100 -10.46 10.68 4.97
C LYS A 100 -9.75 10.80 6.31
N VAL A 101 -9.63 9.70 7.06
CA VAL A 101 -8.96 9.74 8.37
C VAL A 101 -7.45 9.97 8.19
N SER A 102 -6.79 9.28 7.25
CA SER A 102 -5.36 9.46 7.01
C SER A 102 -5.02 10.88 6.55
N SER A 103 -5.79 11.45 5.62
CA SER A 103 -5.58 12.81 5.12
C SER A 103 -5.67 13.85 6.24
N ASN A 104 -6.64 13.69 7.16
CA ASN A 104 -6.77 14.58 8.31
C ASN A 104 -5.57 14.50 9.27
N ILE A 105 -5.02 13.30 9.49
CA ILE A 105 -3.80 13.13 10.31
C ILE A 105 -2.61 13.81 9.63
N LEU A 106 -2.41 13.55 8.33
CA LEU A 106 -1.30 14.11 7.57
C LEU A 106 -1.34 15.64 7.54
N LYS A 107 -2.52 16.23 7.33
CA LYS A 107 -2.68 17.70 7.35
C LYS A 107 -2.38 18.31 8.71
N LYS A 108 -2.75 17.65 9.82
CA LYS A 108 -2.39 18.12 11.17
C LYS A 108 -0.88 18.10 11.40
N ILE A 109 -0.21 17.05 10.93
CA ILE A 109 1.26 16.95 11.01
C ILE A 109 1.92 18.02 10.14
N ALA A 110 1.42 18.21 8.91
CA ALA A 110 1.92 19.22 7.99
C ALA A 110 1.81 20.63 8.60
N LEU A 111 0.63 20.97 9.16
CA LEU A 111 0.39 22.24 9.83
C LEU A 111 1.35 22.47 11.01
N GLY A 112 1.55 21.46 11.86
CA GLY A 112 2.47 21.55 13.00
C GLY A 112 3.95 21.66 12.61
N ARG A 113 4.30 21.36 11.35
CA ARG A 113 5.65 21.46 10.79
C ARG A 113 5.80 22.64 9.82
N GLU A 114 4.79 23.50 9.71
CA GLU A 114 4.75 24.62 8.75
C GLU A 114 4.97 24.17 7.31
N ILE A 115 4.35 23.03 6.96
CA ILE A 115 4.34 22.46 5.60
C ILE A 115 2.96 22.68 5.00
N ASN A 116 2.91 23.39 3.87
CA ASN A 116 1.64 23.77 3.23
C ASN A 116 1.09 22.71 2.27
N ARG A 117 1.93 21.77 1.85
CA ARG A 117 1.58 20.77 0.84
C ARG A 117 1.70 19.35 1.38
N VAL A 118 0.62 18.58 1.25
CA VAL A 118 0.62 17.13 1.49
C VAL A 118 0.43 16.42 0.15
N ALA A 119 1.29 15.47 -0.17
CA ALA A 119 1.27 14.76 -1.44
C ALA A 119 1.17 13.23 -1.25
N GLU A 120 0.53 12.56 -2.22
CA GLU A 120 0.47 11.11 -2.36
C GLU A 120 0.82 10.67 -3.78
N GLY A 121 1.48 9.52 -3.89
CA GLY A 121 1.85 8.90 -5.18
C GLY A 121 0.69 8.24 -5.94
N VAL A 122 -0.49 8.89 -6.01
CA VAL A 122 -1.56 8.47 -6.92
C VAL A 122 -1.14 8.81 -8.35
N ASN A 123 -1.24 7.86 -9.27
CA ASN A 123 -0.81 8.01 -10.66
C ASN A 123 -2.00 8.02 -11.63
N LEU A 124 -1.76 8.39 -12.90
CA LEU A 124 -2.82 8.56 -13.91
C LEU A 124 -3.61 7.26 -14.14
N SER A 125 -2.93 6.11 -14.16
CA SER A 125 -3.56 4.80 -14.35
C SER A 125 -4.50 4.41 -13.20
N ASP A 126 -4.40 5.07 -12.05
CA ASP A 126 -5.31 4.83 -10.93
C ASP A 126 -6.68 5.52 -11.10
N LEU A 127 -6.80 6.50 -12.01
CA LEU A 127 -8.04 7.25 -12.23
C LEU A 127 -9.09 6.49 -13.05
N SER A 128 -8.68 5.48 -13.81
CA SER A 128 -9.58 4.63 -14.59
C SER A 128 -10.32 3.58 -13.74
N ASP A 129 -9.85 3.34 -12.51
CA ASP A 129 -10.44 2.37 -11.59
C ASP A 129 -11.49 3.03 -10.67
N TYR A 130 -12.53 2.29 -10.25
CA TYR A 130 -13.39 2.73 -9.16
C TYR A 130 -12.60 2.78 -7.84
N ARG A 131 -12.00 3.93 -7.54
CA ARG A 131 -11.15 4.14 -6.36
C ARG A 131 -11.74 5.18 -5.41
N PRO A 132 -12.63 4.76 -4.49
CA PRO A 132 -13.25 5.65 -3.52
C PRO A 132 -12.21 6.36 -2.62
N GLY A 133 -11.02 5.79 -2.44
CA GLY A 133 -9.92 6.45 -1.73
C GLY A 133 -9.39 7.72 -2.40
N ILE A 134 -9.29 7.76 -3.73
CA ILE A 134 -8.78 8.94 -4.47
C ILE A 134 -9.75 10.11 -4.34
N LYS A 135 -11.06 9.80 -4.39
CA LYS A 135 -12.10 10.81 -4.14
C LYS A 135 -11.93 11.49 -2.78
N ALA A 136 -11.65 10.73 -1.72
CA ALA A 136 -11.39 11.28 -0.39
C ALA A 136 -10.15 12.20 -0.39
N CYS A 137 -9.05 11.76 -1.00
CA CYS A 137 -7.82 12.56 -1.09
C CYS A 137 -8.07 13.91 -1.79
N LYS A 138 -8.79 13.90 -2.92
CA LYS A 138 -9.16 15.10 -3.67
C LYS A 138 -10.02 16.06 -2.85
N GLU A 139 -11.03 15.56 -2.13
CA GLU A 139 -11.86 16.36 -1.24
C GLU A 139 -11.07 16.98 -0.07
N GLU A 140 -10.01 16.30 0.38
CA GLU A 140 -9.18 16.74 1.50
C GLU A 140 -8.03 17.67 1.08
N GLY A 141 -7.86 17.91 -0.23
CA GLY A 141 -6.81 18.77 -0.78
C GLY A 141 -5.43 18.12 -0.85
N ILE A 142 -5.37 16.78 -0.86
CA ILE A 142 -4.11 16.05 -1.04
C ILE A 142 -3.66 16.18 -2.49
N TRP A 143 -2.41 16.56 -2.67
CA TRP A 143 -1.81 16.75 -3.98
C TRP A 143 -1.39 15.42 -4.60
N HIS A 144 -1.59 15.29 -5.91
CA HIS A 144 -1.26 14.09 -6.69
C HIS A 144 -0.35 14.47 -7.86
N PRO A 145 0.96 14.71 -7.61
CA PRO A 145 1.88 15.27 -8.61
C PRO A 145 1.96 14.45 -9.89
N PHE A 146 1.92 13.12 -9.80
CA PHE A 146 1.95 12.24 -10.97
C PHE A 146 0.72 12.40 -11.87
N VAL A 147 -0.44 12.74 -11.30
CA VAL A 147 -1.65 13.01 -12.10
C VAL A 147 -1.48 14.32 -12.88
N ASP A 148 -0.90 15.34 -12.27
CA ASP A 148 -0.73 16.66 -12.90
C ASP A 148 0.19 16.61 -14.12
N VAL A 149 1.15 15.68 -14.15
CA VAL A 149 2.11 15.47 -15.26
C VAL A 149 1.86 14.16 -16.03
N GLU A 150 0.66 13.61 -15.91
CA GLU A 150 0.21 12.43 -16.66
C GLU A 150 1.12 11.19 -16.56
N ILE A 151 1.82 11.01 -15.42
CA ILE A 151 2.65 9.84 -15.15
C ILE A 151 1.77 8.62 -14.89
N GLU A 152 1.98 7.58 -15.68
CA GLU A 152 1.29 6.29 -15.57
C GLU A 152 2.10 5.26 -14.77
N LYS A 153 1.47 4.13 -14.43
CA LYS A 153 2.13 3.03 -13.69
C LYS A 153 3.37 2.48 -14.42
N ALA A 154 3.33 2.45 -15.75
CA ALA A 154 4.46 2.00 -16.58
C ALA A 154 5.65 2.97 -16.50
N ASP A 155 5.37 4.28 -16.53
CA ASP A 155 6.37 5.34 -16.35
C ASP A 155 7.05 5.22 -14.98
N ILE A 156 6.26 5.04 -13.91
CA ILE A 156 6.79 4.87 -12.55
C ILE A 156 7.78 3.72 -12.46
N ARG A 157 7.46 2.55 -13.04
CA ARG A 157 8.34 1.38 -13.00
C ARG A 157 9.64 1.63 -13.79
N ARG A 158 9.54 2.25 -14.97
CA ARG A 158 10.70 2.62 -15.78
C ARG A 158 11.60 3.60 -15.03
N ILE A 159 11.05 4.71 -14.57
CA ILE A 159 11.80 5.75 -13.83
C ILE A 159 12.41 5.17 -12.55
N SER A 160 11.64 4.40 -11.78
CA SER A 160 12.14 3.75 -10.55
C SER A 160 13.33 2.82 -10.82
N LYS A 161 13.30 2.10 -11.94
CA LYS A 161 14.40 1.23 -12.37
C LYS A 161 15.62 2.04 -12.78
N ASP A 162 15.43 3.10 -13.56
CA ASP A 162 16.48 4.00 -14.02
C ASP A 162 17.18 4.71 -12.84
N LEU A 163 16.43 5.03 -11.78
CA LEU A 163 16.94 5.60 -10.52
C LEU A 163 17.50 4.55 -9.54
N GLY A 164 17.50 3.27 -9.90
CA GLY A 164 18.04 2.19 -9.07
C GLY A 164 17.26 1.91 -7.78
N LEU A 165 15.96 2.22 -7.73
CA LEU A 165 15.15 1.98 -6.54
C LEU A 165 14.98 0.48 -6.29
N PRO A 166 15.28 -0.04 -5.08
CA PRO A 166 15.36 -1.49 -4.82
C PRO A 166 14.01 -2.22 -4.96
N PHE A 167 12.90 -1.49 -4.90
CA PHE A 167 11.54 -2.03 -4.99
C PHE A 167 10.86 -1.73 -6.35
N TRP A 168 11.61 -1.35 -7.39
CA TRP A 168 11.03 -0.99 -8.70
C TRP A 168 10.14 -2.10 -9.29
N ASP A 169 10.46 -3.36 -9.01
CA ASP A 169 9.67 -4.53 -9.44
C ASP A 169 8.76 -5.13 -8.35
N LYS A 170 8.68 -4.51 -7.17
CA LYS A 170 7.85 -5.01 -6.08
C LYS A 170 6.37 -5.02 -6.53
N PRO A 171 5.64 -6.15 -6.39
CA PRO A 171 4.22 -6.18 -6.65
C PRO A 171 3.47 -5.19 -5.75
N SER A 172 2.39 -4.59 -6.25
CA SER A 172 1.55 -3.71 -5.44
C SER A 172 1.04 -4.47 -4.22
N SER A 173 1.38 -3.99 -3.02
CA SER A 173 0.83 -4.55 -1.80
C SER A 173 -0.51 -3.90 -1.49
N ALA A 174 -1.53 -4.73 -1.36
CA ALA A 174 -2.83 -4.30 -0.91
C ALA A 174 -2.90 -4.43 0.62
N CYS A 175 -3.57 -3.47 1.25
CA CYS A 175 -3.96 -3.49 2.67
C CYS A 175 -4.50 -4.86 3.11
N LEU A 176 -4.11 -5.33 4.30
CA LEU A 176 -4.54 -6.63 4.85
C LEU A 176 -6.07 -6.76 4.97
N ALA A 177 -6.79 -5.65 5.14
CA ALA A 177 -8.26 -5.66 5.16
C ALA A 177 -8.88 -6.17 3.85
N SER A 178 -8.16 -6.10 2.72
CA SER A 178 -8.60 -6.71 1.46
C SER A 178 -8.68 -8.24 1.52
N ARG A 179 -8.15 -8.89 2.56
CA ARG A 179 -8.29 -10.34 2.76
C ARG A 179 -9.57 -10.70 3.49
N ILE A 180 -10.34 -9.72 3.94
CA ILE A 180 -11.59 -9.90 4.67
C ILE A 180 -12.74 -9.50 3.74
N PRO A 181 -13.73 -10.38 3.50
CA PRO A 181 -14.90 -10.06 2.67
C PRO A 181 -15.62 -8.80 3.12
N TYR A 182 -16.12 -8.01 2.18
CA TYR A 182 -16.92 -6.83 2.51
C TYR A 182 -18.12 -7.20 3.41
N GLY A 183 -18.48 -6.28 4.31
CA GLY A 183 -19.52 -6.50 5.32
C GLY A 183 -19.08 -7.33 6.53
N GLU A 184 -18.00 -8.12 6.43
CA GLU A 184 -17.43 -8.77 7.60
C GLU A 184 -16.61 -7.80 8.45
N LYS A 185 -16.81 -7.86 9.77
CA LYS A 185 -16.06 -7.04 10.70
C LYS A 185 -14.55 -7.31 10.61
N ILE A 186 -13.76 -6.24 10.44
CA ILE A 186 -12.30 -6.23 10.55
C ILE A 186 -11.96 -6.23 12.04
N THR A 187 -11.08 -7.14 12.45
CA THR A 187 -10.59 -7.22 13.81
C THR A 187 -9.07 -7.39 13.80
N ARG A 188 -8.42 -6.94 14.87
CA ARG A 188 -6.98 -7.13 15.06
C ARG A 188 -6.57 -8.60 15.03
N GLU A 189 -7.40 -9.48 15.59
CA GLU A 189 -7.18 -10.93 15.55
C GLU A 189 -7.14 -11.44 14.09
N LYS A 190 -8.14 -11.09 13.27
CA LYS A 190 -8.17 -11.51 11.85
C LYS A 190 -6.96 -11.00 11.09
N LEU A 191 -6.61 -9.72 11.25
CA LEU A 191 -5.46 -9.11 10.56
C LEU A 191 -4.15 -9.81 10.95
N LEU A 192 -3.94 -10.09 12.25
CA LEU A 192 -2.75 -10.79 12.73
C LEU A 192 -2.69 -12.24 12.21
N MET A 193 -3.83 -12.93 12.14
CA MET A 193 -3.89 -14.28 11.58
C MET A 193 -3.53 -14.29 10.09
N ILE A 194 -4.08 -13.33 9.32
CA ILE A 194 -3.79 -13.16 7.89
C ILE A 194 -2.31 -12.85 7.69
N GLU A 195 -1.77 -11.87 8.41
CA GLU A 195 -0.38 -11.46 8.31
C GLU A 195 0.57 -12.63 8.58
N LYS A 196 0.40 -13.34 9.70
CA LYS A 196 1.23 -14.50 10.03
C LYS A 196 1.15 -15.61 8.98
N ALA A 197 -0.04 -15.85 8.43
CA ALA A 197 -0.21 -16.86 7.40
C ALA A 197 0.45 -16.45 6.07
N GLU A 198 0.34 -15.19 5.66
CA GLU A 198 1.04 -14.67 4.48
C GLU A 198 2.56 -14.65 4.68
N GLU A 199 3.06 -14.28 5.86
CA GLU A 199 4.50 -14.31 6.18
C GLU A 199 5.07 -15.72 6.18
N PHE A 200 4.34 -16.69 6.75
CA PHE A 200 4.75 -18.09 6.70
C PHE A 200 4.87 -18.59 5.26
N LEU A 201 3.84 -18.39 4.44
CA LEU A 201 3.87 -18.84 3.04
C LEU A 201 4.97 -18.13 2.24
N LYS A 202 5.21 -16.82 2.45
CA LYS A 202 6.36 -16.15 1.83
C LYS A 202 7.70 -16.77 2.27
N GLY A 203 7.83 -17.17 3.54
CA GLY A 203 8.99 -17.87 4.08
C GLY A 203 9.23 -19.26 3.45
N GLU A 204 8.17 -19.90 2.97
CA GLU A 204 8.22 -21.15 2.22
C GLU A 204 8.56 -20.96 0.72
N GLY A 205 8.78 -19.71 0.28
CA GLY A 205 9.26 -19.39 -1.07
C GLY A 205 8.19 -18.91 -2.06
N PHE A 206 6.93 -18.75 -1.64
CA PHE A 206 5.87 -18.22 -2.50
C PHE A 206 6.03 -16.71 -2.73
N LYS A 207 6.07 -16.28 -3.99
CA LYS A 207 6.35 -14.88 -4.34
C LYS A 207 5.18 -13.95 -4.05
N VAL A 208 3.98 -14.33 -4.48
CA VAL A 208 2.75 -13.56 -4.25
C VAL A 208 1.74 -14.42 -3.55
N VAL A 209 1.40 -14.01 -2.33
CA VAL A 209 0.46 -14.74 -1.46
C VAL A 209 -0.67 -13.80 -1.05
N ARG A 210 -1.90 -14.33 -1.06
CA ARG A 210 -3.03 -13.77 -0.32
C ARG A 210 -3.66 -14.87 0.52
N VAL A 211 -3.89 -14.61 1.81
CA VAL A 211 -4.68 -15.51 2.67
C VAL A 211 -6.00 -14.84 2.98
N ARG A 212 -7.05 -15.17 2.21
CA ARG A 212 -8.40 -14.63 2.42
C ARG A 212 -9.04 -15.31 3.63
N ALA A 213 -9.52 -14.53 4.58
CA ALA A 213 -10.17 -15.04 5.78
C ALA A 213 -11.70 -14.98 5.63
N HIS A 214 -12.33 -16.17 5.49
CA HIS A 214 -13.79 -16.34 5.48
C HIS A 214 -14.19 -16.93 6.83
N GLY A 215 -14.45 -16.07 7.82
CA GLY A 215 -14.55 -16.49 9.22
C GLY A 215 -13.28 -17.21 9.71
N ARG A 216 -13.37 -18.53 9.93
CA ARG A 216 -12.25 -19.40 10.36
C ARG A 216 -11.69 -20.27 9.21
N ILE A 217 -12.03 -19.98 7.96
CA ILE A 217 -11.48 -20.62 6.77
C ILE A 217 -10.39 -19.72 6.19
N ALA A 218 -9.18 -20.25 6.02
CA ALA A 218 -8.12 -19.63 5.24
C ALA A 218 -8.22 -20.12 3.79
N ARG A 219 -8.54 -19.23 2.85
CA ARG A 219 -8.46 -19.49 1.41
C ARG A 219 -7.17 -18.88 0.87
N ILE A 220 -6.22 -19.73 0.49
CA ILE A 220 -4.91 -19.36 -0.02
C ILE A 220 -5.02 -19.03 -1.51
N GLU A 221 -4.47 -17.90 -1.95
CA GLU A 221 -4.25 -17.55 -3.34
C GLU A 221 -2.73 -17.38 -3.54
N VAL A 222 -2.15 -18.15 -4.45
CA VAL A 222 -0.75 -18.02 -4.92
C VAL A 222 -0.73 -17.82 -6.43
N LEU A 223 0.43 -17.47 -7.01
CA LEU A 223 0.54 -17.41 -8.48
C LEU A 223 0.19 -18.76 -9.11
N LYS A 224 -0.38 -18.74 -10.32
CA LYS A 224 -0.88 -19.96 -10.98
C LYS A 224 0.22 -21.00 -11.20
N ASP A 225 1.41 -20.55 -11.56
CA ASP A 225 2.61 -21.35 -11.74
C ASP A 225 3.21 -21.87 -10.41
N GLU A 226 2.76 -21.34 -9.26
CA GLU A 226 3.16 -21.79 -7.92
C GLU A 226 2.13 -22.72 -7.27
N ILE A 227 0.97 -22.95 -7.88
CA ILE A 227 -0.10 -23.78 -7.29
C ILE A 227 0.39 -25.20 -6.99
N GLU A 228 1.14 -25.82 -7.90
CA GLU A 228 1.62 -27.19 -7.72
C GLU A 228 2.57 -27.34 -6.52
N ASN A 229 3.33 -26.28 -6.20
CA ASN A 229 4.27 -26.27 -5.08
C ASN A 229 3.56 -26.39 -3.72
N ILE A 230 2.28 -26.00 -3.61
CA ILE A 230 1.48 -26.14 -2.39
C ILE A 230 1.36 -27.61 -1.97
N PHE A 231 1.27 -28.54 -2.92
CA PHE A 231 1.03 -29.95 -2.60
C PHE A 231 2.23 -30.61 -1.90
N GLY A 232 3.46 -30.18 -2.22
CA GLY A 232 4.67 -30.62 -1.54
C GLY A 232 4.73 -30.16 -0.08
N LEU A 233 4.15 -28.99 0.22
CA LEU A 233 4.18 -28.36 1.55
C LEU A 233 2.88 -28.50 2.33
N LYS A 234 1.86 -29.18 1.78
CA LYS A 234 0.49 -29.24 2.30
C LYS A 234 0.41 -29.54 3.80
N GLY A 235 1.22 -30.47 4.30
CA GLY A 235 1.23 -30.87 5.70
C GLY A 235 1.75 -29.77 6.61
N GLY A 236 2.81 -29.06 6.20
CA GLY A 236 3.36 -27.91 6.92
C GLY A 236 2.37 -26.75 6.95
N ILE A 237 1.82 -26.40 5.78
CA ILE A 237 0.83 -25.32 5.62
C ILE A 237 -0.40 -25.57 6.50
N VAL A 238 -1.00 -26.76 6.44
CA VAL A 238 -2.19 -27.07 7.24
C VAL A 238 -1.90 -27.00 8.74
N ARG A 239 -0.76 -27.55 9.20
CA ARG A 239 -0.39 -27.49 10.62
C ARG A 239 -0.21 -26.05 11.10
N GLU A 240 0.54 -25.25 10.34
CA GLU A 240 0.88 -23.89 10.74
C GLU A 240 -0.34 -22.97 10.73
N LEU A 241 -1.15 -22.97 9.65
CA LEU A 241 -2.35 -22.13 9.59
C LEU A 241 -3.39 -22.52 10.65
N LYS A 242 -3.50 -23.81 11.00
CA LYS A 242 -4.32 -24.25 12.12
C LYS A 242 -3.80 -23.74 13.46
N ARG A 243 -2.47 -23.78 13.68
CA ARG A 243 -1.82 -23.22 14.86
C ARG A 243 -2.03 -21.71 14.99
N ILE A 244 -2.03 -20.98 13.87
CA ILE A 244 -2.33 -19.54 13.81
C ILE A 244 -3.77 -19.24 14.22
N GLY A 245 -4.71 -20.16 13.97
CA GLY A 245 -6.10 -20.06 14.46
C GLY A 245 -7.18 -20.32 13.40
N PHE A 246 -6.84 -20.77 12.20
CA PHE A 246 -7.81 -21.21 11.19
C PHE A 246 -8.32 -22.63 11.50
N LYS A 247 -9.60 -22.92 11.22
CA LYS A 247 -10.16 -24.28 11.34
C LYS A 247 -9.96 -25.09 10.07
N TYR A 248 -10.12 -24.43 8.93
CA TYR A 248 -10.00 -25.04 7.61
C TYR A 248 -9.02 -24.24 6.78
N VAL A 249 -8.24 -24.96 5.97
CA VAL A 249 -7.28 -24.39 5.04
C VAL A 249 -7.65 -24.90 3.66
N THR A 250 -7.89 -23.98 2.75
CA THR A 250 -8.31 -24.25 1.37
C THR A 250 -7.39 -23.50 0.41
N LEU A 251 -7.37 -23.99 -0.83
CA LEU A 251 -6.65 -23.37 -1.94
C LEU A 251 -7.68 -22.86 -2.94
N ASP A 252 -7.50 -21.62 -3.41
CA ASP A 252 -8.23 -21.12 -4.56
C ASP A 252 -7.63 -21.69 -5.85
N LEU A 253 -8.43 -22.47 -6.57
CA LEU A 253 -7.98 -23.16 -7.79
C LEU A 253 -7.75 -22.22 -8.97
N GLU A 254 -8.32 -21.01 -8.96
CA GLU A 254 -8.01 -20.00 -9.98
C GLU A 254 -6.68 -19.28 -9.70
N GLY A 255 -6.15 -19.43 -8.48
CA GLY A 255 -4.96 -18.73 -8.00
C GLY A 255 -5.18 -17.24 -7.77
N TYR A 256 -4.06 -16.53 -7.66
CA TYR A 256 -4.01 -15.09 -7.46
C TYR A 256 -4.26 -14.32 -8.76
N ARG A 257 -5.11 -13.29 -8.67
CA ARG A 257 -5.27 -12.26 -9.69
C ARG A 257 -5.54 -10.91 -9.03
N SER A 258 -5.02 -9.83 -9.62
CA SER A 258 -5.32 -8.47 -9.16
C SER A 258 -6.81 -8.16 -9.33
N GLY A 259 -7.39 -7.37 -8.43
CA GLY A 259 -8.80 -6.93 -8.51
C GLY A 259 -9.88 -7.96 -8.13
N LYS A 260 -9.53 -9.22 -7.84
CA LYS A 260 -10.50 -10.32 -7.59
C LYS A 260 -11.55 -10.06 -6.48
N ILE A 261 -11.25 -9.20 -5.51
CA ILE A 261 -12.22 -8.85 -4.45
C ILE A 261 -13.33 -7.91 -4.92
N ASP A 262 -13.05 -7.11 -5.94
CA ASP A 262 -13.98 -6.09 -6.45
C ASP A 262 -14.90 -6.67 -7.54
N GLU A 263 -14.76 -7.95 -7.90
CA GLU A 263 -15.66 -8.65 -8.85
C GLU A 263 -16.99 -9.09 -8.22
N VAL A 264 -17.06 -9.06 -6.90
CA VAL A 264 -18.29 -9.35 -6.14
C VAL A 264 -19.17 -8.08 -6.02
N LEU A 265 -18.77 -6.98 -6.67
CA LEU A 265 -19.49 -5.71 -6.72
C LEU A 265 -20.45 -5.63 -7.90
#